data_AF-A0A358MJ71-F1
#
_entry.id   AF-A0A358MJ71-F1
#
_cell.length_a   1.000
_cell.length_b   1.000
_cell.length_c   1.000
_cell.angle_alpha   90.00
_cell.angle_beta   90.00
_cell.angle_gamma   90.00
#
_symmetry.space_group_name_H-M   'P 1'
#
loop_
_entity.id
_entity.type
_entity.pdbx_description
1 polymer ?
#
loop_
_entity_poly.entity_id
_entity_poly.type
_entity_poly.pdbx_seq_one_letter_code
_entity_poly.pdbx_strand_id
1 'polypeptide(L)'
;TLGVVGESGSGKTSLALAVMRLIASKNRISFLGQDINGLNRRQMRPLRSDMQIVFQDPFGSLSPRMSVMEIISEGLEIHSRTTRSHHREAVASMLREVGLDPDTMDRYPHEFSGGQRQRIAIARAMILRPKFVVLDEPTSALDRTVQVQIVDLLRDLQQKYQLGYLFISHDLKVVRALSHRMLVMKDGDILEHGTAQDIFECPQHPYTQRLLAAALG
;
A
#
# COMPACT_ATOMS: atom_id res chain seq x y z
N THR A 1 -9.89 -6.43 1.06
CA THR A 1 -8.69 -6.25 0.21
C THR A 1 -8.88 -6.85 -1.17
N LEU A 2 -8.41 -6.15 -2.20
CA LEU A 2 -8.27 -6.64 -3.57
C LEU A 2 -6.80 -6.90 -3.87
N GLY A 3 -6.44 -8.15 -4.16
CA GLY A 3 -5.11 -8.54 -4.61
C GLY A 3 -4.97 -8.37 -6.12
N VAL A 4 -3.82 -7.90 -6.59
CA VAL A 4 -3.50 -7.78 -8.02
C VAL A 4 -2.20 -8.51 -8.28
N VAL A 5 -2.25 -9.52 -9.16
CA VAL A 5 -1.15 -10.43 -9.45
C VAL A 5 -0.88 -10.51 -10.95
N GLY A 6 0.32 -10.95 -11.30
CA GLY A 6 0.79 -11.07 -12.68
C GLY A 6 2.30 -10.88 -12.75
N GLU A 7 2.91 -11.26 -13.86
CA GLU A 7 4.35 -11.12 -14.09
C GLU A 7 4.82 -9.66 -14.04
N SER A 8 6.13 -9.45 -13.87
CA SER A 8 6.72 -8.11 -13.96
C SER A 8 6.36 -7.48 -15.31
N GLY A 9 6.00 -6.19 -15.31
CA GLY A 9 5.56 -5.48 -16.53
C GLY A 9 4.09 -5.68 -16.92
N SER A 10 3.29 -6.46 -16.18
CA SER A 10 1.88 -6.72 -16.54
C SER A 10 0.91 -5.53 -16.39
N GLY A 11 1.36 -4.38 -15.89
CA GLY A 11 0.54 -3.17 -15.74
C GLY A 11 -0.05 -2.94 -14.33
N LYS A 12 0.32 -3.74 -13.32
CA LYS A 12 -0.20 -3.63 -11.93
C LYS A 12 0.07 -2.26 -11.30
N THR A 13 1.32 -1.81 -11.32
CA THR A 13 1.70 -0.47 -10.81
C THR A 13 1.00 0.63 -11.60
N SER A 14 0.88 0.50 -12.93
CA SER A 14 0.14 1.47 -13.75
C SER A 14 -1.33 1.55 -13.36
N LEU A 15 -2.00 0.42 -13.08
CA LEU A 15 -3.37 0.38 -12.56
C LEU A 15 -3.46 1.10 -11.21
N ALA A 16 -2.56 0.81 -10.27
CA ALA A 16 -2.48 1.47 -8.98
C ALA A 16 -2.35 3.00 -9.13
N LEU A 17 -1.39 3.46 -9.92
CA LEU A 17 -1.16 4.89 -10.17
C LEU A 17 -2.36 5.56 -10.86
N ALA A 18 -3.04 4.86 -11.77
CA ALA A 18 -4.24 5.36 -12.45
C ALA A 18 -5.41 5.52 -11.46
N VAL A 19 -5.70 4.51 -10.64
CA VAL A 19 -6.72 4.56 -9.57
C VAL A 19 -6.43 5.70 -8.60
N MET A 20 -5.15 5.92 -8.28
CA MET A 20 -4.71 7.02 -7.43
C MET A 20 -4.66 8.38 -8.15
N ARG A 21 -5.07 8.49 -9.42
CA ARG A 21 -4.99 9.72 -10.22
C ARG A 21 -3.59 10.37 -10.19
N LEU A 22 -2.54 9.54 -10.20
CA LEU A 22 -1.15 9.97 -10.32
C LEU A 22 -0.67 9.97 -11.77
N ILE A 23 -1.35 9.21 -12.64
CA ILE A 23 -1.18 9.24 -14.09
C ILE A 23 -2.52 9.49 -14.79
N ALA A 24 -2.47 9.87 -16.06
CA ALA A 24 -3.67 10.02 -16.87
C ALA A 24 -4.34 8.68 -17.16
N SER A 25 -5.67 8.67 -17.19
CA SER A 25 -6.50 7.48 -17.39
C SER A 25 -7.75 7.85 -18.18
N LYS A 26 -8.24 6.92 -19.00
CA LYS A 26 -9.52 7.05 -19.70
C LYS A 26 -10.62 6.42 -18.84
N ASN A 27 -11.87 6.80 -19.13
CA ASN A 27 -13.07 6.29 -18.47
C ASN A 27 -13.21 6.70 -16.99
N ARG A 28 -14.29 6.24 -16.36
CA ARG A 28 -14.69 6.65 -15.01
C ARG A 28 -13.79 5.99 -13.96
N ILE A 29 -13.27 6.79 -13.03
CA ILE A 29 -12.67 6.32 -11.78
C ILE A 29 -13.50 6.93 -10.67
N SER A 30 -14.07 6.10 -9.79
CA SER A 30 -14.88 6.57 -8.68
C SER A 30 -14.26 6.25 -7.34
N PHE A 31 -14.28 7.22 -6.44
CA PHE A 31 -13.88 7.07 -5.05
C PHE A 31 -15.06 7.46 -4.15
N LEU A 32 -15.54 6.51 -3.32
CA LEU A 32 -16.70 6.70 -2.44
C LEU A 32 -17.94 7.28 -3.14
N GLY A 33 -18.20 6.82 -4.38
CA GLY A 33 -19.33 7.27 -5.20
C GLY A 33 -19.10 8.54 -6.02
N GLN A 34 -18.06 9.32 -5.72
CA GLN A 34 -17.67 10.50 -6.49
C GLN A 34 -16.82 10.10 -7.70
N ASP A 35 -17.09 10.64 -8.89
CA ASP A 35 -16.17 10.51 -10.03
C ASP A 35 -14.97 11.45 -9.82
N ILE A 36 -13.77 10.89 -9.88
CA ILE A 36 -12.50 11.60 -9.64
C ILE A 36 -11.68 11.77 -10.92
N ASN A 37 -12.10 11.22 -12.06
CA ASN A 37 -11.29 11.27 -13.28
C ASN A 37 -11.18 12.71 -13.83
N GLY A 38 -12.25 13.50 -13.72
CA GLY A 38 -12.30 14.90 -14.18
C GLY A 38 -11.74 15.93 -13.20
N LEU A 39 -11.31 15.52 -12.00
CA LEU A 39 -10.88 16.48 -10.96
C LEU A 39 -9.49 17.04 -11.27
N ASN A 40 -9.34 18.35 -11.07
CA ASN A 40 -8.04 19.01 -11.12
C ASN A 40 -7.25 18.80 -9.80
N ARG A 41 -6.00 19.25 -9.77
CA ARG A 41 -5.11 19.08 -8.61
C ARG A 41 -5.69 19.66 -7.30
N ARG A 42 -6.36 20.81 -7.36
CA ARG A 42 -6.96 21.46 -6.18
C ARG A 42 -8.12 20.63 -5.64
N GLN A 43 -8.96 20.08 -6.52
CA GLN A 43 -10.09 19.23 -6.15
C GLN A 43 -9.64 17.84 -5.66
N MET A 44 -8.53 17.33 -6.17
CA MET A 44 -7.94 16.07 -5.69
C MET A 44 -7.30 16.19 -4.31
N ARG A 45 -6.77 17.37 -3.94
CA ARG A 45 -5.97 17.56 -2.73
C ARG A 45 -6.68 17.06 -1.46
N PRO A 46 -7.96 17.36 -1.18
CA PRO A 46 -8.65 16.81 0.00
C PRO A 46 -8.72 15.28 0.00
N LEU A 47 -8.98 14.67 -1.16
CA LEU A 47 -9.10 13.21 -1.32
C LEU A 47 -7.79 12.47 -1.08
N ARG A 48 -6.64 13.14 -1.24
CA ARG A 48 -5.33 12.54 -0.94
C ARG A 48 -5.22 12.12 0.53
N SER A 49 -5.86 12.81 1.47
CA SER A 49 -5.83 12.38 2.87
C SER A 49 -6.52 11.02 3.09
N ASP A 50 -7.56 10.73 2.28
CA ASP A 50 -8.31 9.48 2.32
C ASP A 50 -7.71 8.37 1.41
N MET A 51 -6.78 8.72 0.52
CA MET A 51 -6.16 7.83 -0.48
C MET A 51 -4.64 7.89 -0.40
N GLN A 52 -4.02 6.86 0.14
CA GLN A 52 -2.57 6.79 0.33
C GLN A 52 -1.91 5.65 -0.46
N ILE A 53 -0.59 5.71 -0.61
CA ILE A 53 0.18 4.68 -1.31
C ILE A 53 1.48 4.39 -0.56
N VAL A 54 1.79 3.10 -0.44
CA VAL A 54 3.10 2.58 -0.01
C VAL A 54 3.77 2.01 -1.25
N PHE A 55 4.89 2.61 -1.65
CA PHE A 55 5.63 2.22 -2.84
C PHE A 55 6.55 1.02 -2.58
N GLN A 56 6.92 0.33 -3.66
CA GLN A 56 7.80 -0.85 -3.66
C GLN A 56 9.17 -0.59 -3.05
N ASP A 57 9.75 0.58 -3.32
CA ASP A 57 11.06 0.96 -2.82
C ASP A 57 10.94 1.91 -1.61
N PRO A 58 11.03 1.39 -0.37
CA PRO A 58 11.09 2.25 0.80
C PRO A 58 12.33 3.14 0.81
N PHE A 59 13.43 2.76 0.14
CA PHE A 59 14.64 3.59 0.08
C PHE A 59 14.43 4.85 -0.76
N GLY A 60 13.84 4.71 -1.95
CA GLY A 60 13.51 5.84 -2.81
C GLY A 60 12.34 6.67 -2.30
N SER A 61 11.42 6.09 -1.51
CA SER A 61 10.25 6.82 -1.04
C SER A 61 10.46 7.61 0.26
N LEU A 62 11.50 7.30 1.06
CA LEU A 62 11.82 8.01 2.30
C LEU A 62 12.95 9.03 2.05
N SER A 63 12.68 10.32 2.28
CA SER A 63 13.70 11.36 2.12
C SER A 63 14.86 11.13 3.10
N PRO A 64 16.12 10.98 2.64
CA PRO A 64 17.26 10.75 3.53
C PRO A 64 17.64 11.99 4.34
N ARG A 65 17.07 13.15 4.00
CA ARG A 65 17.32 14.45 4.66
C ARG A 65 16.34 14.75 5.78
N MET A 66 15.33 13.91 5.96
CA MET A 66 14.27 14.09 6.95
C MET A 66 14.39 12.98 8.00
N SER A 67 14.16 13.34 9.25
CA SER A 67 13.97 12.40 10.34
C SER A 67 12.68 11.59 10.15
N VAL A 68 12.57 10.46 10.85
CA VAL A 68 11.34 9.65 10.86
C VAL A 68 10.13 10.46 11.31
N MET A 69 10.32 11.38 12.27
CA MET A 69 9.28 12.29 12.74
C MET A 69 8.76 13.18 11.60
N GLU A 70 9.67 13.85 10.88
CA GLU A 70 9.31 14.73 9.77
C GLU A 70 8.66 13.96 8.61
N ILE A 71 9.17 12.76 8.30
CA ILE A 71 8.61 11.90 7.26
C ILE A 71 7.17 11.52 7.58
N ILE A 72 6.90 11.07 8.82
CA ILE A 72 5.57 10.62 9.21
C ILE A 72 4.63 11.83 9.41
N SER A 73 5.12 12.98 9.90
CA SER A 73 4.28 14.16 10.13
C SER A 73 3.95 14.95 8.87
N GLU A 74 4.65 14.76 7.75
CA GLU A 74 4.45 15.52 6.51
C GLU A 74 2.97 15.54 6.06
N GLY A 75 2.30 14.38 6.10
CA GLY A 75 0.88 14.28 5.78
C GLY A 75 0.00 15.14 6.70
N LEU A 76 0.31 15.14 8.01
CA LEU A 76 -0.42 15.94 9.00
C LEU A 76 -0.20 17.44 8.77
N GLU A 77 0.99 17.88 8.41
CA GLU A 77 1.29 19.28 8.13
C GLU A 77 0.52 19.80 6.90
N ILE A 78 0.30 18.94 5.90
CA ILE A 78 -0.42 19.31 4.68
C ILE A 78 -1.94 19.30 4.87
N HIS A 79 -2.46 18.36 5.66
CA HIS A 79 -3.90 18.04 5.73
C HIS A 79 -4.57 18.36 7.07
N SER A 80 -3.80 18.53 8.15
CA SER A 80 -4.31 18.89 9.47
C SER A 80 -3.98 20.34 9.82
N ARG A 81 -4.82 20.95 10.66
CA ARG A 81 -4.60 22.28 11.25
C ARG A 81 -4.04 22.21 12.67
N THR A 82 -3.49 21.06 13.06
CA THR A 82 -3.00 20.79 14.42
C THR A 82 -1.61 21.39 14.67
N THR A 83 -1.25 21.53 15.95
CA THR A 83 0.05 22.04 16.37
C THR A 83 1.14 20.95 16.29
N ARG A 84 2.41 21.37 16.27
CA ARG A 84 3.57 20.47 16.24
C ARG A 84 3.63 19.48 17.41
N SER A 85 3.18 19.89 18.60
CA SER A 85 3.12 18.99 19.78
C SER A 85 2.21 17.79 19.52
N HIS A 86 1.02 18.04 18.95
CA HIS A 86 0.09 16.98 18.56
C HIS A 86 0.65 16.08 17.46
N HIS A 87 1.45 16.61 16.54
CA HIS A 87 2.10 15.78 15.52
C HIS A 87 3.08 14.80 16.15
N ARG A 88 3.89 15.24 17.12
CA ARG A 88 4.86 14.35 17.78
C ARG A 88 4.17 13.22 18.55
N GLU A 89 3.08 13.52 19.26
CA GLU A 89 2.26 12.50 19.94
C GLU A 89 1.62 11.52 18.95
N ALA A 90 1.06 12.02 17.84
CA ALA A 90 0.47 11.21 16.80
C ALA A 90 1.51 10.28 16.15
N VAL A 91 2.70 10.81 15.86
CA VAL A 91 3.84 10.03 15.34
C VAL A 91 4.26 8.98 16.35
N ALA A 92 4.41 9.32 17.64
CA ALA A 92 4.75 8.36 18.69
C ALA A 92 3.72 7.22 18.80
N SER A 93 2.43 7.54 18.71
CA SER A 93 1.37 6.54 18.67
C SER A 93 1.49 5.65 17.45
N MET A 94 1.65 6.24 16.26
CA MET A 94 1.75 5.49 15.01
C MET A 94 2.99 4.60 14.96
N LEU A 95 4.14 5.06 15.47
CA LEU A 95 5.35 4.25 15.60
C LEU A 95 5.10 3.00 16.46
N ARG A 96 4.44 3.15 17.61
CA ARG A 96 4.04 1.98 18.43
C ARG A 96 3.14 1.02 17.67
N GLU A 97 2.17 1.54 16.92
CA GLU A 97 1.25 0.73 16.12
C GLU A 97 1.96 -0.06 15.02
N VAL A 98 2.97 0.52 14.38
CA VAL A 98 3.79 -0.20 13.40
C VAL A 98 4.92 -1.01 14.03
N GLY A 99 4.97 -1.13 15.36
CA GLY A 99 5.96 -1.93 16.08
C GLY A 99 7.36 -1.32 16.11
N LEU A 100 7.46 0.01 16.14
CA LEU A 100 8.69 0.77 16.29
C LEU A 100 8.71 1.54 17.61
N ASP A 101 9.91 1.72 18.15
CA ASP A 101 10.12 2.50 19.37
C ASP A 101 9.99 4.01 19.07
N PRO A 102 9.07 4.74 19.72
CA PRO A 102 8.93 6.19 19.56
C PRO A 102 10.21 6.98 19.79
N ASP A 103 11.10 6.52 20.67
CA ASP A 103 12.34 7.23 20.98
C ASP A 103 13.31 7.30 19.78
N THR A 104 13.04 6.49 18.74
CA THR A 104 13.78 6.51 17.48
C THR A 104 13.25 7.53 16.46
N MET A 105 12.20 8.29 16.77
CA MET A 105 11.56 9.18 15.78
C MET A 105 12.46 10.30 15.25
N ASP A 106 13.46 10.73 16.02
CA ASP A 106 14.40 11.78 15.60
C ASP A 106 15.59 11.20 14.78
N ARG A 107 15.66 9.88 14.62
CA ARG A 107 16.63 9.21 13.75
C ARG A 107 16.26 9.36 12.28
N TYR A 108 17.24 9.16 11.41
CA TYR A 108 17.11 9.19 9.96
C TYR A 108 16.89 7.79 9.39
N PRO A 109 16.24 7.65 8.21
CA PRO A 109 15.94 6.36 7.59
C PRO A 109 17.13 5.42 7.46
N HIS A 110 18.34 5.95 7.24
CA HIS A 110 19.54 5.13 7.04
C HIS A 110 19.95 4.34 8.30
N GLU A 111 19.47 4.74 9.47
CA GLU A 111 19.73 4.10 10.77
C GLU A 111 18.81 2.90 11.06
N PHE A 112 17.89 2.58 10.14
CA PHE A 112 16.91 1.50 10.29
C PHE A 112 17.16 0.35 9.31
N SER A 113 16.78 -0.87 9.71
CA SER A 113 16.77 -2.04 8.84
C SER A 113 15.73 -1.92 7.73
N GLY A 114 15.81 -2.75 6.68
CA GLY A 114 14.84 -2.74 5.57
C GLY A 114 13.38 -2.91 6.06
N GLY A 115 13.14 -3.87 6.96
CA GLY A 115 11.81 -4.08 7.56
C GLY A 115 11.32 -2.90 8.40
N GLN A 116 12.22 -2.24 9.15
CA GLN A 116 11.87 -1.04 9.91
C GLN A 116 11.56 0.15 9.00
N ARG A 117 12.30 0.33 7.90
CA ARG A 117 11.99 1.35 6.88
C ARG A 117 10.64 1.08 6.22
N GLN A 118 10.29 -0.17 5.98
CA GLN A 118 8.96 -0.51 5.47
C GLN A 118 7.86 -0.14 6.48
N ARG A 119 8.07 -0.41 7.77
CA ARG A 119 7.16 0.03 8.85
C ARG A 119 7.03 1.56 8.89
N ILE A 120 8.11 2.31 8.68
CA ILE A 120 8.09 3.78 8.57
C ILE A 120 7.27 4.23 7.35
N ALA A 121 7.45 3.58 6.19
CA ALA A 121 6.69 3.90 4.97
C ALA A 121 5.18 3.63 5.15
N ILE A 122 4.81 2.54 5.85
CA ILE A 122 3.44 2.23 6.23
C ILE A 122 2.91 3.28 7.22
N ALA A 123 3.67 3.61 8.26
CA ALA A 123 3.31 4.63 9.25
C ALA A 123 3.01 5.98 8.60
N ARG A 124 3.85 6.41 7.65
CA ARG A 124 3.64 7.65 6.89
C ARG A 124 2.30 7.64 6.14
N ALA A 125 1.94 6.54 5.49
CA ALA A 125 0.65 6.43 4.81
C ALA A 125 -0.52 6.40 5.83
N MET A 126 -0.34 5.71 6.94
CA MET A 126 -1.40 5.45 7.92
C MET A 126 -1.67 6.59 8.89
N ILE A 127 -0.74 7.54 9.05
CA ILE A 127 -0.87 8.67 9.98
C ILE A 127 -2.12 9.52 9.73
N LEU A 128 -2.57 9.60 8.47
CA LEU A 128 -3.76 10.34 8.06
C LEU A 128 -5.06 9.55 8.26
N ARG A 129 -4.96 8.28 8.69
CA ARG A 129 -6.07 7.33 8.81
C ARG A 129 -6.90 7.24 7.52
N PRO A 130 -6.26 6.89 6.38
CA PRO A 130 -6.91 6.86 5.09
C PRO A 130 -7.99 5.77 5.02
N LYS A 131 -8.96 5.96 4.11
CA LYS A 131 -9.98 4.95 3.81
C LYS A 131 -9.50 3.92 2.79
N PHE A 132 -8.52 4.30 1.97
CA PHE A 132 -7.97 3.45 0.92
C PHE A 132 -6.45 3.59 0.84
N VAL A 133 -5.76 2.45 0.77
CA VAL A 133 -4.30 2.41 0.60
C VAL A 133 -3.94 1.44 -0.51
N VAL A 134 -3.09 1.92 -1.43
CA VAL A 134 -2.39 1.07 -2.39
C VAL A 134 -1.09 0.58 -1.76
N LEU A 135 -0.86 -0.72 -1.82
CA LEU A 135 0.36 -1.36 -1.34
C LEU A 135 1.03 -1.98 -2.56
N ASP A 136 2.05 -1.32 -3.10
CA ASP A 136 2.75 -1.77 -4.30
C ASP A 136 4.01 -2.55 -3.91
N GLU A 137 3.97 -3.88 -4.00
CA GLU A 137 5.07 -4.78 -3.67
C GLU A 137 5.72 -4.51 -2.29
N PRO A 138 4.91 -4.34 -1.21
CA PRO A 138 5.39 -3.81 0.08
C PRO A 138 6.34 -4.74 0.83
N THR A 139 6.53 -5.96 0.35
CA THR A 139 7.33 -7.01 0.99
C THR A 139 8.49 -7.50 0.10
N SER A 140 8.60 -7.00 -1.13
CA SER A 140 9.48 -7.57 -2.17
C SER A 140 10.97 -7.55 -1.82
N ALA A 141 11.45 -6.54 -1.09
CA ALA A 141 12.85 -6.38 -0.71
C ALA A 141 13.21 -6.99 0.66
N LEU A 142 12.30 -7.72 1.29
CA LEU A 142 12.42 -8.19 2.68
C LEU A 142 12.61 -9.72 2.74
N ASP A 143 13.32 -10.21 3.75
CA ASP A 143 13.40 -11.64 4.03
C ASP A 143 12.05 -12.20 4.48
N ARG A 144 11.86 -13.51 4.30
CA ARG A 144 10.57 -14.19 4.52
C ARG A 144 10.00 -14.00 5.91
N THR A 145 10.84 -13.92 6.95
CA THR A 145 10.37 -13.71 8.33
C THR A 145 9.79 -12.31 8.48
N VAL A 146 10.50 -11.30 7.98
CA VAL A 146 10.02 -9.91 8.00
C VAL A 146 8.77 -9.73 7.13
N GLN A 147 8.69 -10.39 5.97
CA GLN A 147 7.49 -10.33 5.13
C GLN A 147 6.22 -10.76 5.88
N VAL A 148 6.27 -11.87 6.62
CA VAL A 148 5.14 -12.35 7.43
C VAL A 148 4.73 -11.30 8.47
N GLN A 149 5.70 -10.70 9.16
CA GLN A 149 5.42 -9.66 10.15
C GLN A 149 4.78 -8.40 9.55
N ILE A 150 5.18 -8.02 8.33
CA ILE A 150 4.57 -6.89 7.61
C ILE A 150 3.14 -7.24 7.18
N VAL A 151 2.91 -8.47 6.73
CA VAL A 151 1.57 -8.95 6.37
C VAL A 151 0.63 -8.92 7.57
N ASP A 152 1.07 -9.40 8.72
CA ASP A 152 0.27 -9.38 9.95
C ASP A 152 0.00 -7.93 10.41
N LEU A 153 1.01 -7.06 10.38
CA LEU A 153 0.83 -5.63 10.64
C LEU A 153 -0.24 -5.00 9.74
N LEU A 154 -0.20 -5.26 8.44
CA LEU A 154 -1.18 -4.72 7.49
C LEU A 154 -2.59 -5.26 7.80
N ARG A 155 -2.72 -6.54 8.16
CA ARG A 155 -4.00 -7.12 8.56
C ARG A 155 -4.57 -6.42 9.81
N ASP A 156 -3.74 -6.21 10.82
CA ASP A 156 -4.13 -5.55 12.06
C ASP A 156 -4.58 -4.10 11.82
N LEU A 157 -3.82 -3.36 11.00
CA LEU A 157 -4.18 -2.00 10.60
C LEU A 157 -5.49 -1.94 9.81
N GLN A 158 -5.71 -2.88 8.88
CA GLN A 158 -6.97 -2.97 8.15
C GLN A 158 -8.15 -3.23 9.07
N GLN A 159 -8.04 -4.17 10.01
CA GLN A 159 -9.10 -4.48 10.95
C GLN A 159 -9.39 -3.29 11.87
N LYS A 160 -8.35 -2.67 12.41
CA LYS A 160 -8.45 -1.54 13.33
C LYS A 160 -9.09 -0.30 12.70
N TYR A 161 -8.71 0.02 11.46
CA TYR A 161 -9.14 1.26 10.79
C TYR A 161 -10.20 1.05 9.71
N GLN A 162 -10.64 -0.18 9.47
CA GLN A 162 -11.68 -0.55 8.50
C GLN A 162 -11.40 0.00 7.08
N LEU A 163 -10.15 -0.09 6.64
CA LEU A 163 -9.71 0.52 5.38
C LEU A 163 -9.60 -0.51 4.25
N GLY A 164 -9.78 -0.04 3.02
CA GLY A 164 -9.63 -0.85 1.81
C GLY A 164 -8.19 -0.89 1.31
N TYR A 165 -7.68 -2.09 1.03
CA TYR A 165 -6.39 -2.26 0.33
C TYR A 165 -6.57 -2.66 -1.13
N LEU A 166 -5.77 -2.04 -2.00
CA LEU A 166 -5.32 -2.62 -3.27
C LEU A 166 -3.89 -3.13 -3.07
N PHE A 167 -3.73 -4.44 -3.06
CA PHE A 167 -2.47 -5.10 -2.73
C PHE A 167 -1.84 -5.70 -3.99
N ILE A 168 -0.71 -5.15 -4.42
CA ILE A 168 0.05 -5.66 -5.57
C ILE A 168 1.21 -6.49 -5.02
N SER A 169 1.28 -7.76 -5.44
CA SER A 169 2.49 -8.55 -5.23
C SER A 169 2.64 -9.66 -6.25
N HIS A 170 3.89 -10.03 -6.51
CA HIS A 170 4.26 -11.26 -7.22
C HIS A 170 4.30 -12.49 -6.30
N ASP A 171 4.32 -12.32 -4.97
CA ASP A 171 4.25 -13.45 -4.03
C ASP A 171 2.79 -13.85 -3.77
N LEU A 172 2.37 -14.93 -4.42
CA LEU A 172 1.02 -15.45 -4.31
C LEU A 172 0.67 -15.96 -2.91
N LYS A 173 1.64 -16.36 -2.08
CA LYS A 173 1.37 -16.77 -0.69
C LYS A 173 0.97 -15.58 0.16
N VAL A 174 1.65 -14.46 -0.03
CA VAL A 174 1.33 -13.19 0.64
C VAL A 174 -0.04 -12.67 0.17
N VAL A 175 -0.30 -12.69 -1.13
CA VAL A 175 -1.58 -12.26 -1.70
C VAL A 175 -2.73 -13.10 -1.13
N ARG A 176 -2.55 -14.43 -1.06
CA ARG A 176 -3.53 -15.36 -0.47
C ARG A 176 -3.85 -15.02 0.99
N ALA A 177 -2.86 -14.57 1.77
CA ALA A 177 -3.02 -14.29 3.19
C ALA A 177 -3.77 -12.97 3.49
N LEU A 178 -3.88 -12.04 2.54
CA LEU A 178 -4.49 -10.72 2.72
C LEU A 178 -5.73 -10.48 1.86
N SER A 179 -5.80 -11.11 0.70
CA SER A 179 -6.77 -10.76 -0.34
C SER A 179 -8.07 -11.51 -0.17
N HIS A 180 -9.18 -10.78 -0.31
CA HIS A 180 -10.53 -11.36 -0.31
C HIS A 180 -11.01 -11.62 -1.73
N ARG A 181 -10.56 -10.75 -2.66
CA ARG A 181 -10.78 -10.85 -4.11
C ARG A 181 -9.44 -10.68 -4.81
N MET A 182 -9.34 -11.21 -6.04
CA MET A 182 -8.13 -11.09 -6.84
C MET A 182 -8.41 -10.66 -8.27
N LEU A 183 -7.42 -9.97 -8.85
CA LEU A 183 -7.27 -9.63 -10.26
C LEU A 183 -5.96 -10.22 -10.78
N VAL A 184 -6.04 -10.96 -11.89
CA VAL A 184 -4.88 -11.48 -12.60
C VAL A 184 -4.67 -10.63 -13.85
N MET A 185 -3.53 -9.97 -13.95
CA MET A 185 -3.19 -9.06 -15.05
C MET A 185 -2.03 -9.57 -15.89
N LYS A 186 -2.10 -9.34 -17.20
CA LYS A 186 -1.02 -9.57 -18.16
C LYS A 186 -1.10 -8.54 -19.29
N ASP A 187 0.04 -7.99 -19.70
CA ASP A 187 0.14 -7.07 -20.86
C ASP A 187 -0.84 -5.88 -20.83
N GLY A 188 -1.23 -5.42 -19.62
CA GLY A 188 -2.18 -4.31 -19.43
C GLY A 188 -3.64 -4.72 -19.33
N ASP A 189 -3.97 -6.00 -19.54
CA ASP A 189 -5.33 -6.54 -19.50
C ASP A 189 -5.60 -7.35 -18.23
N ILE A 190 -6.86 -7.33 -17.78
CA ILE A 190 -7.35 -8.21 -16.73
C ILE A 190 -7.80 -9.52 -17.40
N LEU A 191 -7.07 -10.60 -17.14
CA LEU A 191 -7.34 -11.91 -17.72
C LEU A 191 -8.31 -12.74 -16.89
N GLU A 192 -8.30 -12.56 -15.56
CA GLU A 192 -9.19 -13.27 -14.65
C GLU A 192 -9.43 -12.46 -13.38
N HIS A 193 -10.63 -12.60 -12.81
CA HIS A 193 -10.97 -11.96 -11.54
C HIS A 193 -12.01 -12.77 -10.76
N GLY A 194 -11.95 -12.73 -9.44
CA GLY A 194 -12.87 -13.54 -8.62
C GLY A 194 -12.67 -13.33 -7.13
N THR A 195 -13.29 -14.21 -6.34
CA THR A 195 -12.86 -14.37 -4.95
C THR A 195 -11.43 -14.93 -4.93
N ALA A 196 -10.67 -14.65 -3.87
CA ALA A 196 -9.33 -15.21 -3.77
C ALA A 196 -9.39 -16.76 -3.79
N GLN A 197 -10.39 -17.33 -3.12
CA GLN A 197 -10.62 -18.78 -3.08
C GLN A 197 -10.81 -19.36 -4.49
N ASP A 198 -11.74 -18.82 -5.29
CA ASP A 198 -12.03 -19.35 -6.62
C ASP A 198 -10.80 -19.30 -7.53
N ILE A 199 -10.04 -18.21 -7.48
CA ILE A 199 -8.83 -18.08 -8.30
C ILE A 199 -7.76 -19.08 -7.89
N PHE A 200 -7.57 -19.34 -6.58
CA PHE A 200 -6.56 -20.30 -6.11
C PHE A 200 -6.97 -21.76 -6.30
N GLU A 201 -8.24 -22.09 -6.13
CA GLU A 201 -8.75 -23.46 -6.11
C GLU A 201 -9.29 -23.92 -7.46
N CYS A 202 -9.89 -23.01 -8.24
CA CYS A 202 -10.53 -23.30 -9.52
C CYS A 202 -10.19 -22.22 -10.60
N PRO A 203 -8.90 -21.96 -10.87
CA PRO A 203 -8.50 -21.00 -11.90
C PRO A 203 -9.01 -21.41 -13.28
N GLN A 204 -9.72 -20.50 -13.95
CA GLN A 204 -10.31 -20.74 -15.26
C GLN A 204 -9.35 -20.40 -16.41
N HIS A 205 -8.56 -19.34 -16.25
CA HIS A 205 -7.72 -18.86 -17.34
C HIS A 205 -6.39 -19.65 -17.41
N PRO A 206 -5.94 -20.13 -18.58
CA PRO A 206 -4.71 -20.92 -18.70
C PRO A 206 -3.43 -20.19 -18.24
N TYR A 207 -3.42 -18.86 -18.31
CA TYR A 207 -2.34 -18.04 -17.73
C TYR A 207 -2.34 -18.13 -16.20
N THR A 208 -3.50 -17.99 -15.55
CA THR A 208 -3.64 -18.08 -14.10
C THR A 208 -3.22 -19.45 -13.58
N GLN A 209 -3.64 -20.52 -14.27
CA GLN A 209 -3.23 -21.89 -13.95
C GLN A 209 -1.69 -22.03 -13.95
N ARG A 210 -1.02 -21.53 -14.99
CA ARG A 210 0.45 -21.54 -15.08
C ARG A 210 1.11 -20.70 -14.00
N LEU A 211 0.58 -19.50 -13.74
CA LEU A 211 1.09 -18.60 -12.71
C LEU A 211 1.04 -19.26 -11.32
N LEU A 212 -0.08 -19.89 -10.98
CA LEU A 212 -0.26 -20.59 -9.71
C LEU A 212 0.63 -21.83 -9.61
N ALA A 213 0.71 -22.63 -10.67
CA ALA A 213 1.57 -23.81 -10.71
C ALA A 213 3.05 -23.46 -10.51
N ALA A 214 3.53 -22.36 -11.11
CA ALA A 214 4.92 -21.93 -10.98
C ALA A 214 5.26 -21.35 -9.59
N ALA A 215 4.29 -20.77 -8.88
CA ALA A 215 4.52 -20.10 -7.60
C ALA A 215 4.20 -20.99 -6.37
N LEU A 216 3.37 -22.01 -6.55
CA LEU A 216 2.91 -22.90 -5.48
C LEU A 216 3.39 -24.35 -5.63
N GLY A 217 3.83 -24.75 -6.82
CA GLY A 217 4.53 -26.02 -7.07
C GLY A 217 5.97 -25.97 -6.57
#